data_AF-A0A383WL26-F1
#
_entry.id   AF-A0A383WL26-F1
#
_cell.length_a   1.000
_cell.length_b   1.000
_cell.length_c   1.000
_cell.angle_alpha   90.00
_cell.angle_beta   90.00
_cell.angle_gamma   90.00
#
_symmetry.space_group_name_H-M   'P 1'
#
loop_
_entity.id
_entity.type
_entity.pdbx_description
1 polymer ?
#
loop_
_entity_poly.entity_id
_entity_poly.type
_entity_poly.pdbx_seq_one_letter_code
_entity_poly.pdbx_strand_id
1 'polypeptide(L)'
;MAEGSKRAAAPKATGGRSGAVSSSLANWYGPDRAKIFPDLEPPSHLKGEFPGDYGWDWAGLCADEERFAFLRQAEIMNGRWALLGALGCLLPELLVRNNGAKIFGDGVWFKTNAAALTPEGANILGFGFGLGNNLPALFVSTILVLGAVEVWRYNGGGGGFEGPYDTLYPGWDPLGVCEDPDTFAELKVKEVKNARLAMVGFLGFLVQGLVTGKGPLENLADHLADPTANNAVTNIAGVNSARILG
;
A
#
# COMPACT_ATOMS: atom_id res chain seq x y z
N MET A 1 19.00 65.58 28.92
CA MET A 1 18.98 64.11 28.77
C MET A 1 17.52 63.68 28.86
N ALA A 2 16.87 63.46 27.72
CA ALA A 2 15.45 63.10 27.67
C ALA A 2 15.33 61.57 27.57
N GLU A 3 14.77 60.96 28.61
CA GLU A 3 14.60 59.52 28.76
C GLU A 3 13.32 59.09 28.04
N GLY A 4 13.47 58.37 26.92
CA GLY A 4 12.37 57.89 26.11
C GLY A 4 11.74 56.61 26.67
N SER A 5 10.57 56.73 27.30
CA SER A 5 9.72 55.61 27.72
C SER A 5 9.16 54.88 26.49
N LYS A 6 9.70 53.70 26.17
CA LYS A 6 9.12 52.80 25.15
C LYS A 6 8.01 51.96 25.79
N ARG A 7 6.75 52.25 25.43
CA ARG A 7 5.58 51.41 25.75
C ARG A 7 5.73 50.05 25.04
N ALA A 8 5.76 48.97 25.82
CA ALA A 8 5.70 47.60 25.30
C ALA A 8 4.29 47.30 24.78
N ALA A 9 4.19 46.83 23.54
CA ALA A 9 2.93 46.38 22.94
C ALA A 9 2.58 44.98 23.46
N ALA A 10 1.36 44.82 23.95
CA ALA A 10 0.82 43.54 24.42
C ALA A 10 0.68 42.53 23.27
N PRO A 11 0.89 41.22 23.51
CA PRO A 11 0.69 40.20 22.49
C PRO A 11 -0.79 40.11 22.14
N LYS A 12 -1.11 40.23 20.85
CA LYS A 12 -2.45 40.05 20.30
C LYS A 12 -2.83 38.58 20.48
N ALA A 13 -3.82 38.31 21.34
CA ALA A 13 -4.40 36.98 21.47
C ALA A 13 -4.99 36.55 20.12
N THR A 14 -4.37 35.56 19.48
CA THR A 14 -4.94 34.83 18.36
C THR A 14 -6.07 33.96 18.92
N GLY A 15 -7.30 34.37 18.65
CA GLY A 15 -8.49 33.59 19.01
C GLY A 15 -8.39 32.19 18.43
N GLY A 16 -8.37 31.20 19.31
CA GLY A 16 -8.52 29.81 18.93
C GLY A 16 -9.84 29.63 18.21
N ARG A 17 -9.79 29.27 16.92
CA ARG A 17 -10.92 28.58 16.29
C ARG A 17 -11.07 27.26 17.03
N SER A 18 -12.13 27.14 17.82
CA SER A 18 -12.61 25.84 18.28
C SER A 18 -12.79 24.97 17.03
N GLY A 19 -11.97 23.92 16.91
CA GLY A 19 -11.97 23.00 15.78
C GLY A 19 -13.34 22.35 15.63
N ALA A 20 -14.11 22.82 14.65
CA ALA A 20 -15.13 21.98 14.07
C ALA A 20 -14.36 20.90 13.30
N VAL A 21 -14.31 19.69 13.87
CA VAL A 21 -13.82 18.50 13.18
C VAL A 21 -14.41 18.54 11.77
N SER A 22 -13.56 18.55 10.74
CA SER A 22 -14.03 18.55 9.35
C SER A 22 -15.13 17.49 9.21
N SER A 23 -16.26 17.85 8.60
CA SER A 23 -17.40 16.92 8.39
C SER A 23 -16.98 15.58 7.75
N SER A 24 -15.84 15.54 7.04
CA SER A 24 -15.25 14.33 6.49
C SER A 24 -14.63 13.41 7.55
N LEU A 25 -13.98 13.95 8.59
CA LEU A 25 -13.29 13.19 9.63
C LEU A 25 -14.25 12.53 10.63
N ALA A 26 -15.37 13.18 10.91
CA ALA A 26 -16.43 12.61 11.75
C ALA A 26 -16.96 11.28 11.21
N ASN A 27 -16.92 11.07 9.88
CA ASN A 27 -17.32 9.82 9.25
C ASN A 27 -16.29 8.68 9.46
N TRP A 28 -15.04 9.01 9.80
CA TRP A 28 -13.94 8.04 9.89
C TRP A 28 -13.44 7.80 11.31
N TYR A 29 -13.65 8.74 12.22
CA TYR A 29 -13.15 8.69 13.60
C TYR A 29 -14.29 8.80 14.62
N GLY A 30 -14.05 8.24 15.81
CA GLY A 30 -15.00 8.30 16.92
C GLY A 30 -16.12 7.24 16.89
N PRO A 31 -17.18 7.44 17.69
CA PRO A 31 -18.26 6.46 17.85
C PRO A 31 -19.16 6.38 16.61
N ASP A 32 -19.37 7.49 15.90
CA ASP A 32 -20.24 7.61 14.73
C ASP A 32 -19.52 7.27 13.40
N ARG A 33 -18.32 6.70 13.50
CA ARG A 33 -17.55 6.28 12.33
C ARG A 33 -18.29 5.22 11.51
N ALA A 34 -17.95 5.12 10.23
CA ALA A 34 -18.41 4.02 9.39
C ALA A 34 -18.01 2.66 9.99
N LYS A 35 -18.94 1.69 9.95
CA LYS A 35 -18.72 0.31 10.42
C LYS A 35 -18.83 -0.65 9.25
N ILE A 36 -18.21 -1.82 9.34
CA ILE A 36 -18.26 -2.83 8.27
C ILE A 36 -19.69 -3.33 8.03
N PHE A 37 -20.45 -3.51 9.11
CA PHE A 37 -21.89 -3.72 9.07
C PHE A 37 -22.57 -2.57 9.84
N PRO A 38 -23.64 -1.96 9.30
CA PRO A 38 -24.31 -0.83 9.95
C PRO A 38 -24.77 -1.12 11.38
N ASP A 39 -25.24 -2.35 11.63
CA ASP A 39 -25.83 -2.77 12.91
C ASP A 39 -24.83 -3.43 13.87
N LEU A 40 -23.53 -3.46 13.53
CA LEU A 40 -22.53 -4.09 14.39
C LEU A 40 -22.19 -3.18 15.58
N GLU A 41 -22.27 -3.76 16.79
CA GLU A 41 -21.68 -3.16 17.98
C GLU A 41 -20.18 -3.50 17.99
N PRO A 42 -19.28 -2.51 17.87
CA PRO A 42 -17.86 -2.77 17.85
C PRO A 42 -17.39 -3.25 19.24
N PRO A 43 -16.36 -4.12 19.30
CA PRO A 43 -15.70 -4.48 20.55
C PRO A 43 -15.21 -3.25 21.33
N SER A 44 -15.20 -3.34 22.66
CA SER A 44 -14.86 -2.21 23.56
C SER A 44 -13.45 -1.63 23.38
N HIS A 45 -12.52 -2.42 22.83
CA HIS A 45 -11.16 -1.98 22.51
C HIS A 45 -11.08 -1.17 21.20
N LEU A 46 -12.09 -1.22 20.33
CA LEU A 46 -12.12 -0.49 19.05
C LEU A 46 -12.98 0.79 19.17
N LYS A 47 -12.34 1.87 19.60
CA LYS A 47 -12.99 3.15 19.90
C LYS A 47 -13.10 4.11 18.71
N GLY A 48 -12.47 3.80 17.57
CA GLY A 48 -12.41 4.72 16.42
C GLY A 48 -11.31 5.76 16.52
N GLU A 49 -10.23 5.48 17.24
CA GLU A 49 -9.07 6.37 17.40
C GLU A 49 -8.07 6.23 16.25
N PHE A 50 -8.09 5.09 15.53
CA PHE A 50 -7.13 4.76 14.49
C PHE A 50 -7.74 4.84 13.09
N PRO A 51 -6.95 5.21 12.06
CA PRO A 51 -7.44 5.29 10.69
C PRO A 51 -7.91 3.92 10.19
N GLY A 52 -9.10 3.88 9.57
CA GLY A 52 -9.65 2.65 9.01
C GLY A 52 -10.23 1.68 10.06
N ASP A 53 -10.51 2.13 11.28
CA ASP A 53 -11.25 1.34 12.26
C ASP A 53 -12.73 1.22 11.82
N TYR A 54 -13.13 0.03 11.36
CA TYR A 54 -14.52 -0.29 11.01
C TYR A 54 -15.18 -1.25 12.02
N GLY A 55 -14.59 -1.42 13.20
CA GLY A 55 -15.11 -2.30 14.26
C GLY A 55 -15.01 -3.80 13.93
N TRP A 56 -14.18 -4.18 12.96
CA TRP A 56 -14.06 -5.57 12.51
C TRP A 56 -12.93 -6.30 13.22
N ASP A 57 -13.26 -7.03 14.29
CA ASP A 57 -12.35 -7.95 14.98
C ASP A 57 -13.13 -9.16 15.51
N TRP A 58 -13.57 -10.03 14.60
CA TRP A 58 -14.34 -11.23 14.97
C TRP A 58 -13.49 -12.29 15.69
N ALA A 59 -12.16 -12.27 15.47
CA ALA A 59 -11.23 -13.25 16.03
C ALA A 59 -10.60 -12.79 17.36
N GLY A 60 -10.86 -11.54 17.79
CA GLY A 60 -10.35 -10.98 19.04
C GLY A 60 -8.83 -10.82 19.08
N LEU A 61 -8.19 -10.67 17.91
CA LEU A 61 -6.72 -10.60 17.82
C LEU A 61 -6.16 -9.27 18.33
N CYS A 62 -7.00 -8.24 18.40
CA CYS A 62 -6.64 -6.87 18.75
C CYS A 62 -7.00 -6.50 20.20
N ALA A 63 -7.35 -7.48 21.06
CA ALA A 63 -7.76 -7.22 22.44
C ALA A 63 -6.63 -6.65 23.33
N ASP A 64 -5.37 -6.98 23.03
CA ASP A 64 -4.19 -6.49 23.73
C ASP A 64 -3.59 -5.28 23.00
N GLU A 65 -3.27 -4.20 23.73
CA GLU A 65 -2.84 -2.92 23.16
C GLU A 65 -1.47 -3.01 22.46
N GLU A 66 -0.52 -3.76 23.03
CA GLU A 66 0.80 -3.97 22.43
C GLU A 66 0.69 -4.76 21.13
N ARG A 67 -0.06 -5.86 21.16
CA ARG A 67 -0.35 -6.68 19.98
C ARG A 67 -1.08 -5.87 18.92
N PHE A 68 -2.02 -5.01 19.31
CA PHE A 68 -2.74 -4.16 18.39
C PHE A 68 -1.82 -3.12 17.71
N ALA A 69 -0.89 -2.51 18.45
CA ALA A 69 0.11 -1.63 17.87
C ALA A 69 1.00 -2.36 16.84
N PHE A 70 1.44 -3.59 17.16
CA PHE A 70 2.19 -4.43 16.23
C PHE A 70 1.37 -4.79 14.98
N LEU A 71 0.11 -5.18 15.14
CA LEU A 71 -0.77 -5.54 14.02
C LEU A 71 -1.03 -4.34 13.10
N ARG A 72 -1.18 -3.12 13.64
CA ARG A 72 -1.30 -1.90 12.83
C ARG A 72 -0.04 -1.61 12.02
N GLN A 73 1.13 -1.78 12.63
CA GLN A 73 2.41 -1.67 11.91
C GLN A 73 2.50 -2.70 10.79
N ALA A 74 2.18 -3.96 11.09
CA ALA A 74 2.18 -5.03 10.11
C ALA A 74 1.19 -4.75 8.96
N GLU A 75 -0.01 -4.25 9.26
CA GLU A 75 -1.02 -3.90 8.28
C GLU A 75 -0.54 -2.81 7.33
N ILE A 76 0.01 -1.70 7.85
CA ILE A 76 0.48 -0.59 7.01
C ILE A 76 1.69 -1.02 6.17
N MET A 77 2.63 -1.79 6.73
CA MET A 77 3.79 -2.25 5.97
C MET A 77 3.39 -3.22 4.85
N ASN A 78 2.58 -4.23 5.15
CA ASN A 78 2.06 -5.14 4.13
C ASN A 78 1.23 -4.38 3.10
N GLY A 79 0.45 -3.38 3.53
CA GLY A 79 -0.32 -2.49 2.68
C GLY A 79 0.52 -1.71 1.67
N ARG A 80 1.58 -1.05 2.14
CA ARG A 80 2.52 -0.28 1.29
C ARG A 80 3.22 -1.18 0.28
N TRP A 81 3.70 -2.36 0.73
CA TRP A 81 4.29 -3.36 -0.16
C TRP A 81 3.30 -3.90 -1.17
N ALA A 82 2.04 -4.15 -0.77
CA ALA A 82 1.01 -4.62 -1.67
C ALA A 82 0.62 -3.56 -2.71
N LEU A 83 0.60 -2.27 -2.36
CA LEU A 83 0.39 -1.18 -3.33
C LEU A 83 1.48 -1.16 -4.41
N LEU A 84 2.74 -1.24 -4.00
CA LEU A 84 3.88 -1.32 -4.93
C LEU A 84 3.85 -2.62 -5.74
N GLY A 85 3.51 -3.74 -5.11
CA GLY A 85 3.41 -5.06 -5.76
C GLY A 85 2.29 -5.11 -6.79
N ALA A 86 1.09 -4.61 -6.46
CA ALA A 86 -0.05 -4.56 -7.37
C ALA A 86 0.24 -3.66 -8.57
N LEU A 87 0.81 -2.47 -8.34
CA LEU A 87 1.25 -1.58 -9.41
C LEU A 87 2.33 -2.23 -10.28
N GLY A 88 3.31 -2.88 -9.66
CA GLY A 88 4.40 -3.59 -10.34
C GLY A 88 3.94 -4.82 -11.14
N CYS A 89 2.81 -5.43 -10.80
CA CYS A 89 2.21 -6.50 -11.60
C CYS A 89 1.45 -5.97 -12.82
N LEU A 90 0.72 -4.86 -12.65
CA LEU A 90 -0.16 -4.32 -13.69
C LEU A 90 0.60 -3.47 -14.72
N LEU A 91 1.56 -2.65 -14.27
CA LEU A 91 2.22 -1.67 -15.14
C LEU A 91 3.04 -2.31 -16.27
N PRO A 92 3.87 -3.35 -16.05
CA PRO A 92 4.59 -4.02 -17.13
C PRO A 92 3.65 -4.66 -18.15
N GLU A 93 2.60 -5.33 -17.69
CA GLU A 93 1.61 -5.96 -18.56
C GLU A 93 0.85 -4.91 -19.40
N LEU A 94 0.52 -3.75 -18.80
CA LEU A 94 -0.13 -2.64 -19.50
C LEU A 94 0.76 -2.04 -20.61
N LEU A 95 2.04 -1.86 -20.33
CA LEU A 95 2.99 -1.26 -21.28
C LEU A 95 3.34 -2.21 -22.43
N VAL A 96 3.43 -3.52 -22.16
CA VAL A 96 3.57 -4.54 -23.21
C VAL A 96 2.35 -4.51 -24.14
N ARG A 97 1.13 -4.42 -23.59
CA ARG A 97 -0.12 -4.39 -24.37
C ARG A 97 -0.29 -3.13 -25.22
N ASN A 98 -0.05 -1.95 -24.65
CA ASN A 98 -0.37 -0.68 -25.33
C ASN A 98 0.74 -0.21 -26.28
N ASN A 99 2.01 -0.43 -25.92
CA ASN A 99 3.14 0.18 -26.62
C ASN A 99 4.07 -0.85 -27.26
N GLY A 100 3.78 -2.15 -27.14
CA GLY A 100 4.68 -3.22 -27.60
C GLY A 100 6.05 -3.21 -26.90
N ALA A 101 6.15 -2.50 -25.77
CA ALA A 101 7.40 -2.38 -25.02
C ALA A 101 7.77 -3.75 -24.44
N LYS A 102 8.93 -4.30 -24.82
CA LYS A 102 9.42 -5.57 -24.27
C LYS A 102 10.00 -5.34 -22.87
N ILE A 103 9.15 -5.42 -21.86
CA ILE A 103 9.54 -5.32 -20.45
C ILE A 103 9.50 -6.74 -19.87
N PHE A 104 10.67 -7.35 -19.66
CA PHE A 104 10.82 -8.73 -19.18
C PHE A 104 9.96 -9.78 -19.93
N GLY A 105 10.25 -10.03 -21.20
CA GLY A 105 9.49 -11.00 -22.01
C GLY A 105 8.04 -10.56 -22.21
N ASP A 106 7.08 -11.39 -21.77
CA ASP A 106 5.63 -11.17 -21.92
C ASP A 106 5.03 -10.16 -20.92
N GLY A 107 5.82 -9.59 -20.01
CA GLY A 107 5.35 -8.64 -18.98
C GLY A 107 4.50 -9.26 -17.86
N VAL A 108 4.33 -10.58 -17.86
CA VAL A 108 3.58 -11.32 -16.84
C VAL A 108 4.44 -11.50 -15.58
N TRP A 109 3.99 -10.93 -14.46
CA TRP A 109 4.76 -10.80 -13.22
C TRP A 109 5.36 -12.11 -12.67
N PHE A 110 4.65 -13.24 -12.79
CA PHE A 110 5.14 -14.54 -12.29
C PHE A 110 6.09 -15.26 -13.28
N LYS A 111 6.16 -14.83 -14.54
CA LYS A 111 7.09 -15.35 -15.57
C LYS A 111 8.36 -14.52 -15.68
N THR A 112 8.38 -13.33 -15.08
CA THR A 112 9.48 -12.35 -15.13
C THR A 112 10.84 -12.93 -14.73
N ASN A 113 10.89 -13.79 -13.70
CA ASN A 113 12.15 -14.41 -13.26
C ASN A 113 12.72 -15.40 -14.28
N ALA A 114 11.86 -16.12 -14.99
CA ALA A 114 12.30 -17.02 -16.07
C ALA A 114 12.85 -16.21 -17.25
N ALA A 115 12.24 -15.07 -17.57
CA ALA A 115 12.73 -14.15 -18.60
C ALA A 115 14.11 -13.55 -18.22
N ALA A 116 14.34 -13.26 -16.94
CA ALA A 116 15.63 -12.74 -16.44
C ALA A 116 16.80 -13.75 -16.53
N LEU A 117 16.52 -15.04 -16.71
CA LEU A 117 17.53 -16.09 -16.92
C LEU A 117 17.91 -16.28 -18.39
N THR A 118 17.23 -15.60 -19.32
CA THR A 118 17.52 -15.69 -20.75
C THR A 118 18.72 -14.81 -21.13
N PRO A 119 19.44 -15.12 -22.23
CA PRO A 119 20.59 -14.35 -22.69
C PRO A 119 20.31 -12.88 -23.04
N GLU A 120 19.04 -12.52 -23.24
CA GLU A 120 18.60 -11.15 -23.53
C GLU A 120 18.55 -10.24 -22.28
N GLY A 121 18.65 -10.84 -21.09
CA GLY A 121 18.68 -10.14 -19.80
C GLY A 121 17.37 -9.42 -19.44
N ALA A 122 17.31 -8.96 -18.18
CA ALA A 122 16.23 -8.10 -17.72
C ALA A 122 16.31 -6.69 -18.36
N ASN A 123 15.63 -6.48 -19.48
CA ASN A 123 15.42 -5.14 -20.04
C ASN A 123 14.25 -4.44 -19.36
N ILE A 124 14.54 -3.39 -18.60
CA ILE A 124 13.54 -2.50 -17.99
C ILE A 124 13.36 -1.31 -18.94
N LEU A 125 12.23 -1.22 -19.66
CA LEU A 125 11.85 -0.03 -20.44
C LEU A 125 12.90 0.47 -21.45
N GLY A 126 13.78 -0.41 -21.96
CA GLY A 126 14.90 -0.03 -22.83
C GLY A 126 16.07 0.67 -22.11
N PHE A 127 15.95 0.91 -20.80
CA PHE A 127 17.08 1.26 -19.95
C PHE A 127 17.81 -0.02 -19.55
N GLY A 128 18.86 -0.34 -20.31
CA GLY A 128 19.82 -1.39 -19.97
C GLY A 128 20.64 -0.98 -18.76
N PHE A 129 20.04 -0.97 -17.56
CA PHE A 129 20.83 -1.19 -16.35
C PHE A 129 21.38 -2.59 -16.49
N GLY A 130 22.66 -2.74 -16.88
CA GLY A 130 23.36 -4.01 -17.12
C GLY A 130 23.43 -4.98 -15.93
N LEU A 131 22.53 -4.83 -14.95
CA LEU A 131 22.22 -5.74 -13.86
C LEU A 131 21.49 -7.01 -14.33
N GLY A 132 20.87 -6.97 -15.52
CA GLY A 132 20.04 -8.07 -16.03
C GLY A 132 20.77 -9.37 -16.38
N ASN A 133 22.10 -9.38 -16.38
CA ASN A 133 22.91 -10.56 -16.73
C ASN A 133 23.51 -11.27 -15.50
N ASN A 134 23.30 -10.74 -14.28
CA ASN A 134 23.86 -11.32 -13.06
C ASN A 134 22.82 -11.35 -11.94
N LEU A 135 21.91 -12.33 -12.02
CA LEU A 135 20.87 -12.57 -11.01
C LEU A 135 21.43 -12.68 -9.57
N PRO A 136 22.57 -13.36 -9.32
CA PRO A 136 23.22 -13.33 -8.00
C PRO A 136 23.56 -11.91 -7.51
N ALA A 137 24.12 -11.05 -8.37
CA ALA A 137 24.46 -9.68 -8.01
C ALA A 137 23.20 -8.83 -7.73
N LEU A 138 22.12 -9.02 -8.48
CA LEU A 138 20.83 -8.36 -8.22
C LEU A 138 20.25 -8.79 -6.86
N PHE A 139 20.30 -10.08 -6.56
CA PHE A 139 19.82 -10.63 -5.29
C PHE A 139 20.63 -10.07 -4.10
N VAL A 140 21.96 -10.13 -4.18
CA VAL A 140 22.85 -9.62 -3.13
C VAL A 140 22.68 -8.10 -2.95
N SER A 141 22.63 -7.33 -4.03
CA SER A 141 22.44 -5.88 -3.94
C SER A 141 21.08 -5.52 -3.33
N THR A 142 20.02 -6.28 -3.65
CA THR A 142 18.69 -6.09 -3.05
C THR A 142 18.70 -6.37 -1.55
N ILE A 143 19.37 -7.45 -1.12
CA ILE A 143 19.53 -7.75 0.32
C ILE A 143 20.30 -6.64 1.03
N LEU A 144 21.39 -6.15 0.43
CA LEU A 144 22.20 -5.09 1.05
C LEU A 144 21.41 -3.79 1.17
N VAL A 145 20.70 -3.38 0.12
CA VAL A 145 19.92 -2.14 0.12
C VAL A 145 18.71 -2.24 1.06
N LEU A 146 17.88 -3.27 0.92
CA LEU A 146 16.71 -3.44 1.79
C LEU A 146 17.11 -3.72 3.23
N GLY A 147 18.18 -4.49 3.44
CA GLY A 147 18.73 -4.74 4.78
C GLY A 147 19.21 -3.45 5.44
N ALA A 148 19.93 -2.60 4.73
CA ALA A 148 20.34 -1.29 5.25
C ALA A 148 19.12 -0.40 5.57
N VAL A 149 18.12 -0.35 4.69
CA VAL A 149 16.91 0.45 4.88
C VAL A 149 16.09 -0.04 6.08
N GLU A 150 15.92 -1.36 6.25
CA GLU A 150 15.22 -1.94 7.40
C GLU A 150 15.97 -1.70 8.72
N VAL A 151 17.30 -1.74 8.70
CA VAL A 151 18.12 -1.40 9.88
C VAL A 151 17.94 0.07 10.26
N TRP A 152 17.92 0.99 9.29
CA TRP A 152 17.63 2.41 9.56
C TRP A 152 16.23 2.62 10.14
N ARG A 153 15.24 1.89 9.63
CA ARG A 153 13.88 1.91 10.18
C ARG A 153 13.84 1.39 11.63
N TYR A 154 14.52 0.27 11.90
CA TYR A 154 14.57 -0.33 13.24
C TYR A 154 15.23 0.59 14.27
N ASN A 155 16.30 1.29 13.87
CA ASN A 155 17.02 2.22 14.75
C ASN A 155 16.27 3.55 14.98
N GLY A 156 15.07 3.72 14.42
CA GLY A 156 14.25 4.92 14.61
C GLY A 156 14.68 6.12 13.75
N GLY A 157 15.45 5.88 12.69
CA GLY A 157 15.95 6.92 11.80
C GLY A 157 17.33 6.60 11.24
N GLY A 158 17.59 7.10 10.03
CA GLY A 158 18.88 7.02 9.36
C GLY A 158 18.87 7.86 8.09
N GLY A 159 20.00 8.48 7.75
CA GLY A 159 20.12 9.29 6.53
C GLY A 159 19.47 10.68 6.58
N GLY A 160 19.32 11.28 7.77
CA GLY A 160 18.82 12.65 7.95
C GLY A 160 17.32 12.78 8.24
N PHE A 161 16.62 11.65 8.46
CA PHE A 161 15.20 11.59 8.84
C PHE A 161 14.98 11.37 10.34
N GLU A 162 15.93 11.82 11.16
CA GLU A 162 15.88 11.71 12.63
C GLU A 162 15.04 12.87 13.20
N GLY A 163 13.93 12.55 13.88
CA GLY A 163 13.02 13.55 14.45
C GLY A 163 11.95 12.93 15.35
N PRO A 164 11.06 13.74 15.97
CA PRO A 164 10.00 13.29 16.89
C PRO A 164 8.81 12.67 16.13
N TYR A 165 9.11 11.84 15.14
CA TYR A 165 8.11 11.24 14.25
C TYR A 165 7.72 9.85 14.72
N ASP A 166 6.47 9.48 14.45
CA ASP A 166 5.98 8.13 14.68
C ASP A 166 6.73 7.15 13.76
N THR A 167 7.07 5.96 14.26
CA THR A 167 7.75 4.90 13.50
C THR A 167 6.98 4.55 12.22
N LEU A 168 5.65 4.70 12.20
CA LEU A 168 4.83 4.46 11.01
C LEU A 168 4.85 5.62 9.99
N TYR A 169 5.08 6.84 10.46
CA TYR A 169 4.99 8.08 9.68
C TYR A 169 6.22 8.97 9.95
N PRO A 170 7.36 8.69 9.26
CA PRO A 170 8.65 9.34 9.54
C PRO A 170 8.76 10.80 9.05
N GLY A 171 7.65 11.46 8.71
CA GLY A 171 7.65 12.86 8.28
C GLY A 171 8.24 13.13 6.89
N TRP A 172 8.41 12.11 6.05
CA TRP A 172 8.84 12.29 4.66
C TRP A 172 7.72 12.89 3.81
N ASP A 173 7.72 14.22 3.69
CA ASP A 173 6.75 14.97 2.90
C ASP A 173 7.42 16.10 2.11
N PRO A 174 8.00 15.79 0.93
CA PRO A 174 8.62 16.81 0.08
C PRO A 174 7.60 17.75 -0.59
N LEU A 175 6.30 17.41 -0.56
CA LEU A 175 5.23 18.15 -1.23
C LEU A 175 4.41 19.02 -0.26
N GLY A 176 4.63 18.91 1.05
CA GLY A 176 3.96 19.73 2.07
C GLY A 176 2.46 19.46 2.20
N VAL A 177 2.00 18.27 1.87
CA VAL A 177 0.56 17.91 1.87
C VAL A 177 0.06 17.56 3.28
N CYS A 178 0.97 17.29 4.23
CA CYS A 178 0.67 16.80 5.58
C CYS A 178 0.76 17.88 6.67
N GLU A 179 0.78 19.16 6.31
CA GLU A 179 0.93 20.26 7.29
C GLU A 179 -0.27 20.42 8.23
N ASP A 180 -1.48 20.18 7.72
CA ASP A 180 -2.72 20.26 8.49
C ASP A 180 -3.06 18.91 9.15
N PRO A 181 -3.20 18.84 10.49
CA PRO A 181 -3.48 17.59 11.20
C PRO A 181 -4.77 16.89 10.76
N ASP A 182 -5.80 17.66 10.43
CA ASP A 182 -7.10 17.14 10.00
C ASP A 182 -6.99 16.50 8.61
N THR A 183 -6.37 17.21 7.67
CA THR A 183 -6.06 16.66 6.34
C THR A 183 -5.15 15.44 6.43
N PHE A 184 -4.15 15.45 7.31
CA PHE A 184 -3.24 14.32 7.51
C PHE A 184 -3.98 13.08 8.03
N ALA A 185 -4.90 13.24 8.99
CA ALA A 185 -5.74 12.14 9.47
C ALA A 185 -6.60 11.54 8.34
N GLU A 186 -7.17 12.38 7.48
CA GLU A 186 -7.93 11.90 6.32
C GLU A 186 -7.04 11.15 5.31
N LEU A 187 -5.82 11.63 5.06
CA LEU A 187 -4.86 10.97 4.18
C LEU A 187 -4.43 9.60 4.72
N LYS A 188 -4.27 9.43 6.03
CA LYS A 188 -4.01 8.12 6.65
C LYS A 188 -5.16 7.14 6.40
N VAL A 189 -6.40 7.60 6.48
CA VAL A 189 -7.57 6.76 6.14
C VAL A 189 -7.54 6.35 4.67
N LYS A 190 -7.22 7.28 3.76
CA LYS A 190 -7.08 6.98 2.32
C LYS A 190 -5.94 5.99 2.05
N GLU A 191 -4.82 6.13 2.74
CA GLU A 191 -3.69 5.20 2.65
C GLU A 191 -4.12 3.79 3.04
N VAL A 192 -4.69 3.62 4.25
CA VAL A 192 -5.10 2.30 4.75
C VAL A 192 -6.16 1.65 3.87
N LYS A 193 -7.12 2.43 3.33
CA LYS A 193 -8.15 1.88 2.43
C LYS A 193 -7.57 1.40 1.10
N ASN A 194 -6.68 2.17 0.48
CA ASN A 194 -5.99 1.75 -0.74
C ASN A 194 -5.06 0.56 -0.47
N ALA A 195 -4.36 0.55 0.66
CA ALA A 195 -3.53 -0.56 1.11
C ALA A 195 -4.34 -1.86 1.27
N ARG A 196 -5.48 -1.83 1.97
CA ARG A 196 -6.37 -3.00 2.11
C ARG A 196 -6.89 -3.50 0.78
N LEU A 197 -7.31 -2.59 -0.11
CA LEU A 197 -7.73 -2.93 -1.46
C LEU A 197 -6.58 -3.60 -2.24
N ALA A 198 -5.36 -3.08 -2.13
CA ALA A 198 -4.19 -3.64 -2.79
C ALA A 198 -3.79 -5.01 -2.23
N MET A 199 -3.88 -5.24 -0.92
CA MET A 199 -3.62 -6.55 -0.31
C MET A 199 -4.60 -7.61 -0.82
N VAL A 200 -5.90 -7.29 -0.88
CA VAL A 200 -6.92 -8.19 -1.43
C VAL A 200 -6.75 -8.37 -2.93
N GLY A 201 -6.46 -7.30 -3.66
CA GLY A 201 -6.22 -7.33 -5.10
C GLY A 201 -5.02 -8.19 -5.48
N PHE A 202 -3.90 -8.04 -4.75
CA PHE A 202 -2.70 -8.84 -4.96
C PHE A 202 -2.95 -10.33 -4.65
N LEU A 203 -3.67 -10.65 -3.57
CA LEU A 203 -4.11 -12.02 -3.31
C LEU A 203 -4.96 -12.57 -4.47
N GLY A 204 -5.85 -11.75 -5.03
CA GLY A 204 -6.59 -12.07 -6.24
C GLY A 204 -5.67 -12.35 -7.44
N PHE A 205 -4.60 -11.57 -7.61
CA PHE A 205 -3.60 -11.76 -8.66
C PHE A 205 -2.85 -13.08 -8.51
N LEU A 206 -2.51 -13.49 -7.29
CA LEU A 206 -1.90 -14.78 -7.01
C LEU A 206 -2.84 -15.93 -7.38
N VAL A 207 -4.07 -15.91 -6.85
CA VAL A 207 -5.04 -17.00 -7.05
C VAL A 207 -5.41 -17.13 -8.54
N GLN A 208 -5.71 -16.03 -9.21
CA GLN A 208 -6.07 -16.08 -10.63
C GLN A 208 -4.89 -16.51 -11.50
N GLY A 209 -3.66 -16.08 -11.18
CA GLY A 209 -2.46 -16.49 -11.91
C GLY A 209 -2.23 -18.00 -11.81
N LEU A 210 -2.50 -18.60 -10.65
CA LEU A 210 -2.41 -20.05 -10.45
C LEU A 210 -3.51 -20.83 -11.19
N VAL A 211 -4.72 -20.28 -11.27
CA VAL A 211 -5.86 -20.97 -11.90
C VAL A 211 -5.84 -20.82 -13.42
N THR A 212 -5.59 -19.62 -13.94
CA THR A 212 -5.69 -19.35 -15.39
C THR A 212 -4.34 -19.42 -16.11
N GLY A 213 -3.21 -19.29 -15.38
CA GLY A 213 -1.87 -19.24 -15.99
C GLY A 213 -1.59 -17.96 -16.79
N LYS A 214 -2.45 -16.95 -16.66
CA LYS A 214 -2.43 -15.69 -17.40
C LYS A 214 -2.24 -14.49 -16.47
N GLY A 215 -1.85 -13.34 -17.05
CA GLY A 215 -1.71 -12.09 -16.32
C GLY A 215 -3.06 -11.52 -15.84
N PRO A 216 -3.06 -10.68 -14.79
CA PRO A 216 -4.27 -10.02 -14.29
C PRO A 216 -4.99 -9.18 -15.36
N LEU A 217 -4.28 -8.47 -16.24
CA LEU A 217 -4.94 -7.69 -17.29
C LEU A 217 -5.47 -8.58 -18.42
N GLU A 218 -4.87 -9.75 -18.63
CA GLU A 218 -5.38 -10.74 -19.59
C GLU A 218 -6.70 -11.32 -19.15
N ASN A 219 -6.76 -11.76 -17.90
CA ASN A 219 -7.99 -12.26 -17.30
C ASN A 219 -9.10 -11.20 -17.35
N LEU A 220 -8.75 -9.93 -17.12
CA LEU A 220 -9.72 -8.83 -17.22
C LEU A 220 -10.19 -8.64 -18.67
N ALA A 221 -9.28 -8.63 -19.64
CA ALA A 221 -9.64 -8.46 -21.05
C ALA A 221 -10.53 -9.61 -21.55
N ASP A 222 -10.20 -10.85 -21.18
CA ASP A 222 -10.97 -12.04 -21.55
C ASP A 222 -12.37 -12.03 -20.89
N HIS A 223 -12.46 -11.59 -19.64
CA HIS A 223 -13.73 -11.43 -18.93
C HIS A 223 -14.59 -10.30 -19.53
N LEU A 224 -13.98 -9.18 -19.93
CA LEU A 224 -14.70 -8.09 -20.59
C LEU A 224 -15.17 -8.47 -22.00
N ALA A 225 -14.44 -9.35 -22.70
CA ALA A 225 -14.83 -9.85 -24.02
C ALA A 225 -16.03 -10.81 -23.93
N ASP A 226 -16.04 -11.72 -22.95
CA ASP A 226 -17.19 -12.59 -22.66
C ASP A 226 -17.31 -12.88 -21.16
N PRO A 227 -18.15 -12.13 -20.43
CA PRO A 227 -18.32 -12.32 -18.99
C PRO A 227 -18.96 -13.66 -18.61
N THR A 228 -19.72 -14.25 -19.53
CA THR A 228 -20.48 -15.48 -19.27
C THR A 228 -19.62 -16.72 -19.46
N ALA A 229 -18.73 -16.71 -20.45
CA ALA A 229 -17.81 -17.82 -20.72
C ALA A 229 -16.52 -17.72 -19.92
N ASN A 230 -15.99 -16.53 -19.64
CA ASN A 230 -14.69 -16.33 -19.01
C ASN A 230 -14.84 -15.73 -17.60
N ASN A 231 -15.26 -16.53 -16.63
CA ASN A 231 -15.40 -16.11 -15.23
C ASN A 231 -14.72 -17.10 -14.28
N ALA A 232 -14.75 -16.78 -12.99
CA ALA A 232 -14.11 -17.62 -11.97
C ALA A 232 -14.62 -19.08 -12.00
N VAL A 233 -15.93 -19.28 -12.19
CA VAL A 233 -16.56 -20.61 -12.15
C VAL A 233 -16.15 -21.44 -13.37
N THR A 234 -16.21 -20.85 -14.56
CA THR A 234 -15.87 -21.55 -15.81
C THR A 234 -14.38 -21.87 -15.88
N ASN A 235 -13.51 -20.95 -15.43
CA ASN A 235 -12.07 -21.19 -15.37
C ASN A 235 -11.72 -22.32 -14.38
N ILE A 236 -12.34 -22.35 -13.19
CA ILE A 236 -12.13 -23.42 -12.21
C ILE A 236 -12.66 -24.77 -12.75
N ALA A 237 -13.82 -24.78 -13.40
CA ALA A 237 -14.37 -25.99 -14.02
C ALA A 237 -13.45 -26.50 -15.15
N GLY A 238 -12.85 -25.61 -15.93
CA GLY A 238 -11.88 -25.93 -16.98
C GLY A 238 -10.61 -26.60 -16.45
N VAL A 239 -10.12 -26.20 -15.27
CA VAL A 239 -8.95 -26.82 -14.61
C VAL A 239 -9.20 -28.30 -14.30
N ASN A 240 -10.41 -28.67 -13.87
CA ASN A 240 -10.75 -30.08 -13.59
C ASN A 240 -10.82 -30.92 -14.87
N SER A 241 -11.33 -30.36 -15.96
CA SER A 241 -11.40 -31.05 -17.26
C SER A 241 -10.00 -31.29 -17.86
N ALA A 242 -9.07 -30.34 -17.70
CA ALA A 242 -7.70 -30.48 -18.17
C ALA A 242 -6.86 -31.50 -17.35
N ARG A 243 -7.19 -31.69 -16.06
CA ARG A 243 -6.50 -32.65 -15.17
C ARG A 243 -6.95 -34.10 -15.33
N ILE A 244 -8.14 -34.37 -15.85
CA ILE A 244 -8.68 -35.74 -16.04
C ILE A 244 -8.17 -36.38 -17.36
N LEU A 245 -7.66 -35.57 -18.28
CA LEU A 245 -7.19 -36.00 -19.60
C LEU A 245 -5.65 -36.03 -19.72
N GLY A 246 -4.92 -35.81 -18.62
CA GLY A 246 -3.45 -35.85 -18.54
C GLY A 246 -2.92 -37.07 -17.82
#